data_AF-A0A7K4FNN2-F1
#
_entry.id   AF-A0A7K4FNN2-F1
#
_cell.length_a   1.000
_cell.length_b   1.000
_cell.length_c   1.000
_cell.angle_alpha   90.00
_cell.angle_beta   90.00
_cell.angle_gamma   90.00
#
_symmetry.space_group_name_H-M   'P 1'
#
loop_
_entity.id
_entity.type
_entity.pdbx_description
1 polymer ?
#
loop_
_entity_poly.entity_id
_entity_poly.type
_entity_poly.pdbx_seq_one_letter_code
_entity_poly.pdbx_strand_id
1 'polypeptide(L)'
;IIIIVISGSVQTVLALFLWYDSLKNLNIQIVSILSYLDPVFAIIFALVFLGQIPSLYTIIGGILLIGSGMLVTGNTIRKYNRHLINNINNT
;
A
#
# COMPACT_ATOMS: atom_id res chain seq x y z
N ILE A 1 7.92 16.03 -25.08
CA ILE A 1 6.52 16.35 -24.72
C ILE A 1 5.59 15.19 -25.04
N ILE A 2 5.48 14.76 -26.30
CA ILE A 2 4.65 13.60 -26.70
C ILE A 2 4.96 12.32 -25.90
N ILE A 3 6.25 11.98 -25.72
CA ILE A 3 6.67 10.80 -24.92
C ILE A 3 6.28 10.89 -23.44
N ILE A 4 6.35 12.08 -22.83
CA ILE A 4 6.00 12.28 -21.42
C ILE A 4 4.50 12.14 -21.22
N VAL A 5 3.71 12.70 -22.16
CA VAL A 5 2.25 12.62 -22.14
C VAL A 5 1.79 11.18 -22.32
N ILE A 6 2.34 10.45 -23.30
CA ILE A 6 2.01 9.05 -23.54
C ILE A 6 2.40 8.19 -22.32
N SER A 7 3.63 8.34 -21.80
CA SER A 7 4.08 7.57 -20.64
C SER A 7 3.23 7.82 -19.39
N GLY A 8 2.90 9.09 -19.10
CA GLY A 8 2.09 9.45 -17.95
C GLY A 8 0.65 8.93 -18.07
N SER A 9 0.01 9.17 -19.22
CA SER A 9 -1.36 8.72 -19.45
C SER A 9 -1.48 7.20 -19.45
N VAL A 10 -0.55 6.49 -20.10
CA VAL A 10 -0.56 5.02 -20.14
C VAL A 10 -0.40 4.45 -18.73
N GLN A 11 0.55 4.97 -17.93
CA GLN A 11 0.77 4.46 -16.58
C GLN A 11 -0.43 4.70 -15.66
N THR A 12 -1.04 5.89 -15.69
CA THR A 12 -2.22 6.18 -14.86
C THR A 12 -3.42 5.33 -15.28
N VAL A 13 -3.67 5.16 -16.58
CA VAL A 13 -4.79 4.35 -17.07
C VAL A 13 -4.60 2.88 -16.72
N LEU A 14 -3.39 2.34 -16.87
CA LEU A 14 -3.07 0.96 -16.46
C LEU A 14 -3.23 0.76 -14.95
N ALA A 15 -2.71 1.69 -14.14
CA ALA A 15 -2.80 1.60 -12.68
C ALA A 15 -4.25 1.60 -12.19
N LEU A 16 -5.09 2.49 -12.73
CA LEU A 16 -6.51 2.54 -12.40
C LEU A 16 -7.24 1.27 -12.85
N PHE A 17 -6.94 0.77 -14.04
CA PHE A 17 -7.54 -0.45 -14.55
C PHE A 17 -7.21 -1.66 -13.65
N LEU A 18 -5.94 -1.83 -13.29
CA LEU A 18 -5.47 -2.88 -12.38
C LEU A 18 -6.06 -2.75 -10.98
N TRP A 19 -6.22 -1.52 -10.47
CA TRP A 19 -6.85 -1.27 -9.17
C TRP A 19 -8.30 -1.70 -9.16
N TYR A 20 -9.09 -1.28 -10.15
CA TYR A 20 -10.49 -1.68 -10.26
C TYR A 20 -10.68 -3.18 -10.51
N ASP A 21 -9.79 -3.80 -11.28
CA ASP A 21 -9.82 -5.25 -11.48
C ASP A 21 -9.46 -6.01 -10.20
N SER A 22 -8.45 -5.53 -9.46
CA SER A 22 -8.07 -6.07 -8.15
C SER A 22 -9.22 -5.98 -7.15
N LEU A 23 -10.02 -4.91 -7.17
CA LEU A 23 -11.20 -4.80 -6.30
C LEU A 23 -12.32 -5.79 -6.65
N LYS A 24 -12.40 -6.24 -7.91
CA LYS A 24 -13.40 -7.22 -8.36
C LYS A 24 -12.98 -8.66 -8.08
N ASN A 25 -11.68 -8.95 -8.22
CA ASN A 25 -11.16 -10.32 -8.25
C ASN A 25 -10.35 -10.71 -6.99
N LEU A 26 -9.77 -9.74 -6.26
CA LEU A 26 -8.93 -10.00 -5.09
C LEU A 26 -9.65 -9.58 -3.79
N ASN A 27 -9.46 -10.39 -2.74
CA ASN A 27 -9.88 -10.01 -1.40
C ASN A 27 -9.22 -8.67 -1.01
N ILE A 28 -10.01 -7.73 -0.48
CA ILE A 28 -9.62 -6.37 -0.06
C ILE A 28 -8.34 -6.36 0.80
N GLN A 29 -8.10 -7.44 1.55
CA GLN A 29 -6.87 -7.61 2.33
C GLN A 29 -5.60 -7.65 1.46
N ILE A 30 -5.63 -8.35 0.32
CA ILE A 30 -4.48 -8.45 -0.60
C ILE A 30 -4.22 -7.09 -1.25
N VAL A 31 -5.28 -6.39 -1.67
CA VAL A 31 -5.19 -5.03 -2.23
C VAL A 31 -4.57 -4.05 -1.24
N SER A 32 -4.93 -4.16 0.04
CA SER A 32 -4.34 -3.33 1.10
C SER A 32 -2.85 -3.58 1.29
N ILE A 33 -2.42 -4.86 1.25
CA ILE A 33 -0.99 -5.22 1.33
C ILE A 33 -0.23 -4.67 0.12
N LEU A 34 -0.80 -4.77 -1.09
CA LEU A 34 -0.21 -4.21 -2.30
C LEU A 34 -0.04 -2.69 -2.22
N SER A 35 -0.99 -1.99 -1.60
CA SER A 35 -0.92 -0.53 -1.41
C SER A 35 0.23 -0.09 -0.50
N TYR A 36 0.66 -0.93 0.44
CA TYR A 36 1.85 -0.66 1.26
C TYR A 36 3.16 -0.81 0.47
N LEU A 37 3.15 -1.41 -0.72
CA LEU A 37 4.34 -1.51 -1.56
C LEU A 37 4.69 -0.20 -2.25
N ASP A 38 3.72 0.68 -2.54
CA ASP A 38 3.97 2.00 -3.14
C ASP A 38 5.06 2.80 -2.40
N PRO A 39 4.96 3.05 -1.08
CA PRO A 39 6.01 3.76 -0.35
C PRO A 39 7.33 2.99 -0.28
N VAL A 40 7.31 1.65 -0.30
CA VAL A 40 8.54 0.83 -0.29
C VAL A 40 9.28 0.99 -1.61
N PHE A 41 8.58 0.86 -2.74
CA PHE A 41 9.16 1.07 -4.06
C PHE A 41 9.60 2.51 -4.27
N ALA A 42 8.89 3.50 -3.74
CA ALA A 42 9.31 4.90 -3.80
C ALA A 42 10.68 5.11 -3.14
N ILE A 43 10.92 4.51 -1.96
CA ILE A 43 12.21 4.59 -1.27
C ILE A 43 13.31 3.85 -2.05
N ILE A 44 13.02 2.65 -2.57
CA ILE A 44 13.96 1.88 -3.38
C ILE A 44 14.34 2.64 -4.65
N PHE A 45 13.36 3.17 -5.38
CA PHE A 45 13.60 3.95 -6.59
C PHE A 45 14.33 5.25 -6.29
N ALA A 46 14.04 5.93 -5.18
CA ALA A 46 14.81 7.11 -4.76
C ALA A 46 16.29 6.76 -4.54
N LEU A 47 16.58 5.64 -3.90
CA LEU A 47 17.96 5.16 -3.73
C LEU A 47 18.64 4.81 -5.05
N VAL A 48 17.96 4.05 -5.93
CA VAL A 48 18.54 3.52 -7.17
C VAL A 48 18.66 4.57 -8.28
N PHE A 49 17.61 5.38 -8.50
CA PHE A 49 17.58 6.35 -9.62
C PHE A 49 18.17 7.70 -9.25
N LEU A 50 17.92 8.21 -8.04
CA LEU A 50 18.45 9.51 -7.64
C LEU A 50 19.85 9.38 -7.02
N GLY A 51 20.28 8.19 -6.60
CA GLY A 51 21.57 7.98 -5.92
C GLY A 51 21.68 8.73 -4.59
N GLN A 52 20.57 9.27 -4.09
CA GLN A 52 20.53 10.04 -2.86
C GLN A 52 20.50 9.07 -1.68
N ILE A 53 21.53 9.16 -0.83
CA ILE A 53 21.53 8.46 0.45
C ILE A 53 20.33 9.00 1.23
N PRO A 54 19.37 8.14 1.64
CA PRO A 54 18.17 8.59 2.31
C PRO A 54 18.57 9.37 3.57
N SER A 55 18.10 10.61 3.66
CA SER A 55 18.39 11.44 4.83
C SER A 55 17.75 10.82 6.08
N LEU A 56 18.20 11.24 7.26
CA LEU A 56 17.63 10.80 8.53
C LEU A 56 16.09 10.94 8.55
N TYR A 57 15.56 11.99 7.93
CA TYR A 57 14.12 12.22 7.81
C TYR A 57 13.40 11.17 6.96
N THR A 58 14.02 10.72 5.87
CA THR A 58 13.47 9.65 5.02
C THR A 58 13.43 8.32 5.76
N ILE A 59 14.46 8.04 6.57
CA ILE A 59 14.52 6.83 7.40
C ILE A 59 13.43 6.87 8.47
N ILE A 60 13.29 7.99 9.19
CA ILE A 60 12.23 8.19 10.19
C ILE A 60 10.85 8.06 9.54
N GLY A 61 10.65 8.70 8.38
CA GLY A 61 9.40 8.60 7.62
C GLY A 61 9.09 7.16 7.19
N GLY A 62 10.09 6.42 6.70
CA GLY A 62 9.95 5.01 6.33
C GLY A 62 9.58 4.11 7.51
N ILE A 63 10.23 4.31 8.67
CA ILE A 63 9.91 3.60 9.91
C ILE A 63 8.47 3.90 10.34
N LEU A 64 8.05 5.16 10.27
CA LEU A 64 6.70 5.59 10.65
C LEU A 64 5.63 5.01 9.72
N LEU A 65 5.92 4.95 8.42
CA LEU A 65 5.05 4.35 7.40
C LEU A 65 4.83 2.85 7.65
N ILE A 66 5.92 2.09 7.84
CA ILE A 66 5.86 0.66 8.13
C ILE A 66 5.17 0.43 9.48
N GLY A 67 5.52 1.20 10.51
CA GLY A 67 4.93 1.11 11.84
C GLY A 67 3.41 1.36 11.82
N SER A 68 2.96 2.37 11.08
CA SER A 68 1.53 2.64 10.87
C SER A 68 0.81 1.45 10.22
N GLY A 69 1.38 0.90 9.14
CA GLY A 69 0.80 -0.26 8.45
C GLY A 69 0.65 -1.49 9.34
N MET A 70 1.66 -1.77 10.17
CA MET A 70 1.62 -2.86 11.15
C MET A 70 0.55 -2.64 12.22
N LEU A 71 0.45 -1.42 12.76
CA LEU A 71 -0.54 -1.08 13.80
C LEU A 71 -1.98 -1.17 13.27
N VAL A 72 -2.24 -0.65 12.07
CA VAL A 72 -3.56 -0.72 11.43
C VAL A 72 -3.96 -2.16 11.14
N THR A 73 -3.03 -2.96 10.60
CA THR A 73 -3.29 -4.37 10.29
C THR A 73 -3.58 -5.17 11.57
N GLY A 74 -2.77 -4.98 12.62
CA GLY A 74 -3.00 -5.63 13.92
C GLY A 74 -4.34 -5.24 14.58
N ASN A 75 -4.74 -3.97 14.48
CA ASN A 75 -6.03 -3.51 14.99
C ASN A 75 -7.20 -4.06 14.18
N THR A 76 -7.04 -4.21 12.87
CA THR A 76 -8.06 -4.79 11.98
C THR A 76 -8.32 -6.26 12.31
N ILE A 77 -7.25 -7.05 12.52
CA ILE A 77 -7.34 -8.45 12.93
C ILE A 77 -8.03 -8.58 14.29
N ARG A 78 -7.67 -7.74 15.28
CA ARG A 78 -8.33 -7.73 16.60
C ARG A 78 -9.81 -7.37 16.51
N LYS A 79 -10.20 -6.46 15.62
CA LYS A 79 -11.60 -6.04 15.45
C LYS A 79 -12.42 -7.13 14.77
N TYR A 80 -11.88 -7.78 13.74
CA TYR A 80 -12.49 -8.93 13.08
C TYR A 80 -12.75 -10.07 14.07
N ASN A 81 -11.74 -10.44 14.86
CA ASN A 81 -11.84 -11.54 15.81
C ASN A 81 -12.90 -11.25 16.90
N ARG A 82 -13.01 -10.01 17.37
CA ARG A 82 -14.07 -9.60 18.31
C ARG A 82 -15.48 -9.73 17.73
N HIS A 83 -15.66 -9.39 16.45
CA HIS A 83 -16.97 -9.55 15.80
C HIS A 83 -17.37 -11.01 15.63
N LEU A 84 -16.42 -11.91 15.31
CA LEU A 84 -16.70 -13.34 15.25
C LEU A 84 -17.11 -13.90 16.62
N ILE A 85 -16.35 -13.59 17.67
CA ILE A 85 -16.63 -14.07 19.04
C ILE A 85 -18.00 -13.61 19.53
N ASN A 86 -18.37 -12.35 19.28
CA ASN A 86 -19.68 -11.83 19.68
C ASN A 86 -20.85 -12.47 18.90
N ASN A 87 -20.62 -12.90 17.65
CA ASN A 87 -21.66 -13.56 16.87
C ASN A 87 -21.88 -15.01 17.35
N ILE A 88 -20.81 -15.70 17.75
CA ILE A 88 -20.89 -17.05 18.34
C ILE A 88 -21.60 -17.02 19.71
N ASN A 89 -21.38 -15.98 20.52
CA ASN A 89 -22.00 -15.86 21.85
C ASN A 89 -23.49 -15.45 21.82
N ASN A 90 -23.97 -14.90 20.70
CA ASN A 90 -25.36 -14.45 20.53
C ASN A 90 -26.26 -15.48 19.82
N THR A 91 -25.73 -16.65 19.45
CA THR A 91 -26.45 -17.82 18.92
C THR A 91 -26.46 -18.94 19.94
#